data_AF-A0A1B6AR17-F1
#
_entry.id   AF-A0A1B6AR17-F1
#
_cell.length_a   1.000
_cell.length_b   1.000
_cell.length_c   1.000
_cell.angle_alpha   90.00
_cell.angle_beta   90.00
_cell.angle_gamma   90.00
#
_symmetry.space_group_name_H-M   'P 1'
#
loop_
_entity.id
_entity.type
_entity.pdbx_description
1 polymer ?
#
loop_
_entity_poly.entity_id
_entity_poly.type
_entity_poly.pdbx_seq_one_letter_code
_entity_poly.pdbx_strand_id
1 'polypeptide(L)'
;MTQAVTAPGTAAPRCHSARRAELAAFLRSRRERITPEQVGLPRGTRRRTPGLRREEVAHLGTIGVTWYTWLERYTLRDTHQMAPA
;
A
#
# COMPACT_ATOMS: atom_id res chain seq x y z
N MET A 1 6.75 13.70 44.93
CA MET A 1 5.90 13.96 43.74
C MET A 1 6.71 14.78 42.74
N THR A 2 7.34 14.14 41.73
CA THR A 2 7.66 14.74 40.42
C THR A 2 7.93 13.60 39.45
N GLN A 3 7.00 13.28 38.55
CA GLN A 3 7.28 12.40 37.41
C GLN A 3 7.87 13.24 36.28
N ALA A 4 9.05 12.84 35.80
CA ALA A 4 9.59 13.32 34.55
C ALA A 4 8.75 12.73 33.40
N VAL A 5 8.00 13.59 32.72
CA VAL A 5 7.41 13.28 31.41
C VAL A 5 8.58 13.24 30.42
N THR A 6 9.03 12.03 30.09
CA THR A 6 9.90 11.81 28.94
C THR A 6 9.00 11.78 27.70
N ALA A 7 9.09 12.83 26.89
CA ALA A 7 8.47 12.87 25.57
C ALA A 7 8.95 11.65 24.74
N PRO A 8 8.08 10.97 23.98
CA PRO A 8 8.53 9.93 23.08
C PRO A 8 9.46 10.57 22.03
N GLY A 9 10.70 10.07 22.00
CA GLY A 9 11.70 10.48 21.04
C GLY A 9 11.17 10.40 19.62
N THR A 10 11.29 11.51 18.91
CA THR A 10 11.15 11.62 17.46
C THR A 10 11.84 10.44 16.79
N ALA A 11 11.06 9.51 16.24
CA ALA A 11 11.59 8.35 15.52
C ALA A 11 12.48 8.86 14.38
N ALA A 12 13.79 8.59 14.50
CA ALA A 12 14.81 8.92 13.51
C ALA A 12 14.38 8.46 12.10
N PRO A 13 14.86 9.12 11.02
CA PRO A 13 14.54 8.72 9.67
C PRO A 13 15.07 7.30 9.43
N ARG A 14 14.15 6.34 9.46
CA ARG A 14 14.38 4.97 8.97
C ARG A 14 14.89 5.12 7.53
N CYS A 15 15.94 4.40 7.17
CA CYS A 15 16.52 4.45 5.83
C CYS A 15 15.41 4.34 4.77
N HIS A 16 15.51 5.12 3.69
CA HIS A 16 14.43 5.29 2.71
C HIS A 16 13.90 3.94 2.16
N SER A 17 14.75 2.91 2.10
CA SER A 17 14.35 1.54 1.77
C SER A 17 13.43 0.90 2.82
N ALA A 18 13.74 1.01 4.11
CA ALA A 18 12.93 0.49 5.21
C ALA A 18 11.55 1.15 5.25
N ARG A 19 11.49 2.49 5.13
CA ARG A 19 10.20 3.20 5.07
C ARG A 19 9.34 2.76 3.89
N ARG A 20 9.96 2.47 2.74
CA ARG A 20 9.22 2.00 1.56
C ARG A 20 8.79 0.54 1.66
N ALA A 21 9.57 -0.31 2.32
CA ALA A 21 9.15 -1.67 2.65
C ALA A 21 7.95 -1.66 3.61
N GLU A 22 7.95 -0.78 4.62
CA GLU A 22 6.82 -0.59 5.53
C GLU A 22 5.56 -0.12 4.79
N LEU A 23 5.69 0.84 3.87
CA LEU A 23 4.58 1.30 3.03
C LEU A 23 4.01 0.17 2.16
N ALA A 24 4.88 -0.59 1.49
CA ALA A 24 4.46 -1.73 0.66
C ALA A 24 3.70 -2.79 1.49
N ALA A 25 4.20 -3.09 2.70
CA ALA A 25 3.54 -4.00 3.62
C ALA A 25 2.17 -3.47 4.08
N PHE A 26 2.09 -2.19 4.40
CA PHE A 26 0.84 -1.53 4.78
C PHE A 26 -0.21 -1.60 3.65
N LEU A 27 0.17 -1.27 2.42
CA LEU A 27 -0.72 -1.31 1.27
C LEU A 27 -1.23 -2.73 0.99
N ARG A 28 -0.34 -3.73 1.07
CA ARG A 28 -0.73 -5.14 0.94
C ARG A 28 -1.72 -5.54 2.02
N SER A 29 -1.42 -5.22 3.28
CA SER A 29 -2.31 -5.52 4.42
C SER A 29 -3.69 -4.90 4.24
N ARG A 30 -3.74 -3.62 3.83
CA ARG A 30 -5.02 -2.93 3.62
C ARG A 30 -5.81 -3.56 2.47
N ARG A 31 -5.15 -3.90 1.35
CA ARG A 31 -5.77 -4.57 0.19
C ARG A 31 -6.37 -5.92 0.56
N GLU A 32 -5.65 -6.71 1.35
CA GLU A 32 -6.09 -8.07 1.73
C GLU A 32 -7.24 -8.07 2.73
N ARG A 33 -7.39 -7.00 3.54
CA ARG A 33 -8.46 -6.87 4.53
C ARG A 33 -9.78 -6.35 3.96
N ILE A 34 -9.72 -5.60 2.85
CA ILE A 34 -10.93 -5.04 2.25
C ILE A 34 -11.53 -6.08 1.30
N THR A 35 -12.82 -6.39 1.49
CA THR A 35 -13.55 -7.26 0.57
C THR A 35 -14.13 -6.45 -0.58
N PRO A 36 -14.35 -7.06 -1.76
CA PRO A 36 -14.98 -6.38 -2.90
C PRO A 36 -16.30 -5.67 -2.55
N GLU A 37 -17.15 -6.27 -1.73
CA GLU A 37 -18.45 -5.70 -1.37
C GLU A 37 -18.35 -4.45 -0.52
N GLN A 38 -17.32 -4.33 0.31
CA GLN A 38 -17.13 -3.14 1.16
C GLN A 38 -16.89 -1.89 0.33
N VAL A 39 -16.54 -2.04 -0.94
CA VAL A 39 -16.32 -0.97 -1.92
C VAL A 39 -17.31 -1.04 -3.08
N GLY A 40 -18.40 -1.81 -2.93
CA GLY A 40 -19.46 -1.92 -3.94
C GLY A 40 -19.13 -2.78 -5.16
N LEU A 41 -18.07 -3.60 -5.10
CA LEU A 41 -17.68 -4.51 -6.18
C LEU A 41 -18.23 -5.92 -5.93
N PRO A 42 -18.66 -6.65 -6.97
CA PRO A 42 -19.12 -8.02 -6.82
C PRO A 42 -17.96 -8.99 -6.47
N ARG A 43 -18.20 -9.91 -5.53
CA ARG A 43 -17.33 -11.09 -5.35
C ARG A 43 -17.47 -12.03 -6.56
N GLY A 44 -16.61 -11.86 -7.55
CA GLY A 44 -16.55 -12.78 -8.69
C GLY A 44 -16.29 -14.24 -8.28
N THR A 45 -16.70 -15.18 -9.13
CA THR A 45 -16.92 -16.60 -8.82
C THR A 45 -15.66 -17.40 -8.44
N ARG A 46 -14.46 -16.98 -8.85
CA ARG A 46 -13.21 -17.70 -8.55
C ARG A 46 -12.08 -16.72 -8.23
N ARG A 47 -11.85 -16.46 -6.93
CA ARG A 47 -10.79 -15.58 -6.44
C ARG A 47 -9.68 -16.40 -5.77
N ARG A 48 -8.43 -16.10 -6.13
CA ARG A 48 -7.22 -16.61 -5.46
C ARG A 48 -6.78 -15.72 -4.29
N THR A 49 -7.31 -14.51 -4.22
CA THR A 49 -6.97 -13.50 -3.21
C THR A 49 -8.17 -13.28 -2.30
N PRO A 50 -7.99 -13.29 -0.96
CA PRO A 50 -9.11 -13.16 -0.02
C PRO A 50 -9.77 -11.78 -0.02
N GLY A 51 -9.02 -10.72 -0.38
CA GLY A 51 -9.52 -9.34 -0.46
C GLY A 51 -9.51 -8.78 -1.89
N LEU A 52 -9.28 -7.47 -2.00
CA LEU A 52 -9.20 -6.79 -3.29
C LEU A 52 -8.02 -7.26 -4.14
N ARG A 53 -8.24 -7.31 -5.45
CA ARG A 53 -7.20 -7.46 -6.47
C ARG A 53 -6.50 -6.13 -6.71
N ARG A 54 -5.29 -6.18 -7.26
CA ARG A 54 -4.54 -4.97 -7.62
C ARG A 54 -5.28 -4.13 -8.65
N GLU A 55 -5.91 -4.78 -9.63
CA GLU A 55 -6.75 -4.14 -10.65
C GLU A 55 -7.94 -3.39 -10.04
N GLU A 56 -8.59 -3.98 -9.04
CA GLU A 56 -9.73 -3.37 -8.35
C GLU A 56 -9.31 -2.14 -7.55
N VAL A 57 -8.19 -2.21 -6.82
CA VAL A 57 -7.66 -1.04 -6.11
C VAL A 57 -7.26 0.05 -7.09
N ALA A 58 -6.64 -0.31 -8.20
CA ALA A 58 -6.24 0.64 -9.23
C ALA A 58 -7.45 1.33 -9.86
N HIS A 59 -8.51 0.58 -10.14
CA HIS A 59 -9.79 1.12 -10.63
C HIS A 59 -10.41 2.09 -9.61
N LEU A 60 -10.50 1.71 -8.33
CA LEU A 60 -11.04 2.57 -7.27
C LEU A 60 -10.23 3.86 -7.08
N GLY A 61 -8.92 3.80 -7.29
CA GLY A 61 -8.00 4.94 -7.18
C GLY A 61 -7.84 5.76 -8.46
N THR A 62 -8.46 5.36 -9.58
CA THR A 62 -8.24 5.96 -10.91
C THR A 62 -6.74 6.04 -11.28
N ILE A 63 -5.99 5.00 -10.92
CA ILE A 63 -4.55 4.88 -11.16
C ILE A 63 -4.29 3.65 -12.03
N GLY A 64 -3.15 3.60 -12.71
CA GLY A 64 -2.75 2.42 -13.47
C GLY A 64 -2.49 1.21 -12.56
N VAL A 65 -2.88 0.01 -13.00
CA VAL A 65 -2.63 -1.25 -12.28
C VAL A 65 -1.13 -1.48 -12.08
N THR A 66 -0.34 -1.15 -13.11
CA THR A 66 1.13 -1.20 -13.08
C THR A 66 1.69 -0.30 -11.98
N TRP A 67 1.18 0.94 -11.87
CA TRP A 67 1.60 1.88 -10.84
C TRP A 67 1.31 1.34 -9.43
N TYR A 68 0.10 0.81 -9.20
CA TYR A 68 -0.25 0.20 -7.91
C TYR A 68 0.60 -1.05 -7.60
N THR A 69 0.86 -1.88 -8.60
CA THR A 69 1.69 -3.08 -8.46
C THR A 69 3.12 -2.72 -8.08
N TRP A 70 3.68 -1.67 -8.70
CA TRP A 70 4.99 -1.13 -8.32
C TRP A 70 4.97 -0.59 -6.89
N LEU A 71 3.93 0.16 -6.51
CA LEU A 71 3.79 0.68 -5.15
C LEU A 71 3.78 -0.44 -4.08
N GLU A 72 3.21 -1.60 -4.40
CA GLU A 72 3.19 -2.79 -3.52
C GLU A 72 4.49 -3.64 -3.58
N ARG A 73 5.30 -3.52 -4.64
CA ARG A 73 6.52 -4.34 -4.86
C ARG A 73 7.83 -3.60 -4.59
N TYR A 74 7.93 -2.32 -4.95
CA TYR A 74 9.18 -1.59 -4.89
C TYR A 74 8.92 -0.07 -4.95
N THR A 75 9.20 0.64 -3.86
CA THR A 75 10.38 1.51 -3.83
C THR A 75 10.68 2.20 -5.18
N LEU A 76 9.81 3.13 -5.63
CA LEU A 76 10.04 4.09 -6.75
C LEU A 76 11.48 4.67 -6.76
N ARG A 77 12.43 3.98 -7.39
CA ARG A 77 13.77 4.47 -7.62
C ARG A 77 13.69 5.24 -8.93
N ASP A 78 13.78 6.55 -8.83
CA ASP A 78 13.92 7.51 -9.92
C ASP A 78 12.77 7.49 -10.94
N THR A 79 11.93 8.52 -10.85
CA THR A 79 10.73 8.82 -11.67
C THR A 79 10.96 8.97 -13.18
N HIS A 80 12.10 8.54 -13.73
CA HIS A 80 12.46 8.80 -15.13
C HIS A 80 12.29 7.61 -16.10
N GLN A 81 11.95 6.41 -15.61
CA GLN A 81 11.76 5.23 -16.45
C GLN A 81 10.33 4.70 -16.36
N MET A 82 9.55 5.02 -17.41
CA MET A 82 8.32 4.37 -17.89
C MET A 82 6.97 4.73 -17.23
N ALA A 83 6.27 5.65 -17.88
CA ALA A 83 5.01 5.30 -18.56
C ALA A 83 5.35 4.94 -20.02
N PRO A 84 4.81 3.84 -20.57
CA PRO A 84 4.02 4.04 -21.78
C PRO A 84 2.72 3.22 -21.83
N ALA A 85 1.76 3.82 -22.55
CA ALA A 85 0.45 3.35 -23.01
C ALA A 85 -0.66 3.23 -21.96
#